data_AF-A0A9P0MPA2-F1
#
_entry.id   AF-A0A9P0MPA2-F1
#
_cell.length_a   1.000
_cell.length_b   1.000
_cell.length_c   1.000
_cell.angle_alpha   90.00
_cell.angle_beta   90.00
_cell.angle_gamma   90.00
#
_symmetry.space_group_name_H-M   'P 1'
#
loop_
_entity.id
_entity.type
_entity.pdbx_description
1 polymer ?
#
loop_
_entity_poly.entity_id
_entity_poly.type
_entity_poly.pdbx_seq_one_letter_code
_entity_poly.pdbx_strand_id
1 'polypeptide(L)'
;MQACRVSFLLALLLLVEAGWCSASNILVISTVASPSHSIWCNKLAQLLVDRGHTVTILDTDPPRKKLANLTTYTLEGGYEYADDYLDYTKVSKEDSPVDAIDFFHDASQRSCNKMLLSPTFKRFLTEHSNKKKPFDLIIHDITNCECFLGLVPFFGNPKLVLVTAFAESQALYVMGSQGHLIQSPQQVTHFSHPMSFAEKLQNLFYNLYNYYRYHKYVNFLDASSKDVLGKSNPHVLEIAKSAAVALVNAHPIIDTPKYYSPAIIHIPGFHIDETKKLDAETQEFLDGAKHGAIYFSLGTNLHSSLMSEDRINIFLNVFKKLKQRVLWKFEVPNIKNLPENIKISKWFSQNDVLAHPNVKLFISHCGLMSTQEAIYHGVPIISMPFWMDQHSLTRKLLKKGVAIPLSYAELSENSVQEAIEKILTNNSYTLEMKRWSKLFADRPMKPRELAAFWIEHVLRNDDHQYLKPPETFLSTLELFFFDLKTILGIVLGLMIASLATSFFNRKKQKKLKTN
;
A
#
# COMPACT_ATOMS: atom_id res chain seq x y z
N MET A 1 -2.89 -53.39 -32.24
CA MET A 1 -2.28 -53.41 -30.88
C MET A 1 -1.40 -52.20 -30.58
N GLN A 2 -0.50 -51.75 -31.47
CA GLN A 2 0.35 -50.58 -31.22
C GLN A 2 -0.45 -49.28 -31.02
N ALA A 3 -1.50 -49.03 -31.80
CA ALA A 3 -2.35 -47.83 -31.64
C ALA A 3 -3.01 -47.74 -30.25
N CYS A 4 -3.58 -48.84 -29.73
CA CYS A 4 -4.16 -48.87 -28.38
C CYS A 4 -3.13 -48.61 -27.28
N ARG A 5 -1.88 -49.08 -27.44
CA ARG A 5 -0.81 -48.82 -26.47
C ARG A 5 -0.38 -47.35 -26.45
N VAL A 6 -0.34 -46.70 -27.61
CA VAL A 6 -0.03 -45.27 -27.73
C VAL A 6 -1.15 -44.42 -27.12
N SER A 7 -2.41 -44.75 -27.38
CA SER A 7 -3.56 -44.06 -26.77
C SER A 7 -3.63 -44.24 -25.25
N PHE A 8 -3.27 -45.42 -24.73
CA PHE A 8 -3.23 -45.69 -23.29
C PHE A 8 -2.08 -44.94 -22.59
N LEU A 9 -0.90 -44.86 -23.22
CA LEU A 9 0.23 -44.08 -22.72
C LEU A 9 -0.05 -42.56 -22.75
N LEU A 10 -0.72 -42.05 -23.79
CA LEU A 10 -1.17 -40.66 -23.84
C LEU A 10 -2.22 -40.35 -22.77
N ALA A 11 -3.16 -41.27 -22.52
CA ALA A 11 -4.14 -41.12 -21.45
C ALA A 11 -3.49 -41.15 -20.05
N LEU A 12 -2.47 -41.99 -19.85
CA LEU A 12 -1.66 -42.01 -18.62
C LEU A 12 -0.83 -40.74 -18.45
N LEU A 13 -0.23 -40.21 -19.51
CA LEU A 13 0.48 -38.93 -19.50
C LEU A 13 -0.47 -37.77 -19.16
N LEU A 14 -1.67 -37.76 -19.75
CA LEU A 14 -2.71 -36.77 -19.43
C LEU A 14 -3.23 -36.91 -17.99
N LEU A 15 -3.32 -38.12 -17.45
CA LEU A 15 -3.69 -38.36 -16.04
C LEU A 15 -2.57 -38.00 -15.06
N VAL A 16 -1.30 -38.15 -15.45
CA VAL A 16 -0.13 -37.71 -14.67
C VAL A 16 -0.02 -36.19 -14.67
N GLU A 17 -0.31 -35.52 -15.79
CA GLU A 17 -0.43 -34.05 -15.82
C GLU A 17 -1.67 -33.53 -15.09
N ALA A 18 -2.80 -34.25 -15.16
CA ALA A 18 -4.00 -33.91 -14.37
C ALA A 18 -3.82 -34.16 -12.86
N GLY A 19 -2.84 -34.98 -12.46
CA GLY A 19 -2.54 -35.30 -11.05
C GLY A 19 -1.85 -34.18 -10.26
N TRP A 20 -1.54 -33.04 -10.88
CA TRP A 20 -0.77 -31.95 -10.26
C TRP A 20 -1.55 -30.62 -10.19
N CYS A 21 -2.87 -30.63 -10.40
CA CYS A 21 -3.72 -29.46 -10.16
C CYS A 21 -4.46 -29.63 -8.83
N SER A 22 -3.73 -29.57 -7.70
CA SER A 22 -4.35 -29.62 -6.38
C SER A 22 -5.01 -28.27 -6.08
N ALA A 23 -6.33 -28.19 -6.23
CA ALA A 23 -7.11 -27.05 -5.84
C ALA A 23 -7.14 -26.90 -4.30
N SER A 24 -6.33 -25.99 -3.76
CA SER A 24 -6.36 -25.63 -2.33
C SER A 24 -7.56 -24.74 -1.95
N ASN A 25 -7.99 -24.85 -0.69
CA ASN A 25 -8.96 -23.95 -0.05
C ASN A 25 -8.21 -22.81 0.66
N ILE A 26 -8.36 -21.59 0.18
CA ILE A 26 -7.60 -20.42 0.63
C ILE A 26 -8.53 -19.41 1.30
N LEU A 27 -8.15 -18.93 2.48
CA LEU A 27 -8.82 -17.80 3.14
C LEU A 27 -8.01 -16.52 2.93
N VAL A 28 -8.63 -15.50 2.34
CA VAL A 28 -8.08 -14.15 2.23
C VAL A 28 -8.75 -13.26 3.28
N ILE A 29 -7.95 -12.60 4.10
CA ILE A 29 -8.42 -11.69 5.15
C ILE A 29 -8.06 -10.26 4.72
N SER A 30 -9.06 -9.55 4.21
CA SER A 30 -9.02 -8.17 3.70
C SER A 30 -9.77 -7.24 4.66
N THR A 31 -9.26 -7.11 5.88
CA THR A 31 -9.94 -6.45 6.99
C THR A 31 -9.54 -4.98 7.16
N VAL A 32 -8.59 -4.49 6.38
CA VAL A 32 -8.27 -3.06 6.31
C VAL A 32 -9.47 -2.34 5.68
N ALA A 33 -10.15 -1.52 6.47
CA ALA A 33 -11.38 -0.85 6.07
C ALA A 33 -11.14 0.29 5.08
N SER A 34 -10.70 0.00 3.87
CA SER A 34 -10.58 0.99 2.80
C SER A 34 -10.90 0.33 1.45
N PRO A 35 -11.65 0.97 0.53
CA PRO A 35 -12.06 0.31 -0.70
C PRO A 35 -10.86 -0.01 -1.61
N SER A 36 -9.73 0.68 -1.46
CA SER A 36 -8.52 0.38 -2.20
C SER A 36 -7.86 -0.92 -1.77
N HIS A 37 -7.85 -1.22 -0.46
CA HIS A 37 -7.38 -2.50 0.08
C HIS A 37 -8.30 -3.64 -0.38
N SER A 38 -9.62 -3.44 -0.30
CA SER A 38 -10.59 -4.39 -0.87
C SER A 38 -10.33 -4.64 -2.36
N ILE A 39 -10.14 -3.60 -3.19
CA ILE A 39 -9.83 -3.76 -4.62
C ILE A 39 -8.58 -4.63 -4.83
N TRP A 40 -7.51 -4.35 -4.08
CA TRP A 40 -6.24 -5.05 -4.22
C TRP A 40 -6.36 -6.52 -3.80
N CYS A 41 -6.96 -6.79 -2.64
CA CYS A 41 -7.17 -8.14 -2.12
C CYS A 41 -8.16 -8.95 -2.97
N ASN A 42 -9.20 -8.33 -3.53
CA ASN A 42 -10.10 -9.00 -4.48
C ASN A 42 -9.40 -9.36 -5.79
N LYS A 43 -8.45 -8.55 -6.27
CA LYS A 43 -7.62 -8.93 -7.43
C LYS A 43 -6.72 -10.13 -7.10
N LEU A 44 -6.22 -10.22 -5.87
CA LEU A 44 -5.47 -11.39 -5.41
C LEU A 44 -6.36 -12.63 -5.31
N ALA A 45 -7.55 -12.51 -4.72
CA ALA A 45 -8.52 -13.58 -4.65
C ALA A 45 -8.95 -14.07 -6.05
N GLN A 46 -9.20 -13.14 -6.98
CA GLN A 46 -9.51 -13.45 -8.39
C GLN A 46 -8.35 -14.19 -9.07
N LEU A 47 -7.09 -13.75 -8.86
CA LEU A 47 -5.92 -14.45 -9.38
C LEU A 47 -5.89 -15.91 -8.90
N LEU A 48 -6.14 -16.16 -7.62
CA LEU A 48 -6.13 -17.52 -7.06
C LEU A 48 -7.28 -18.37 -7.60
N VAL A 49 -8.46 -17.79 -7.80
CA VAL A 49 -9.58 -18.45 -8.47
C VAL A 49 -9.23 -18.81 -9.92
N ASP A 50 -8.59 -17.90 -10.66
CA ASP A 50 -8.17 -18.14 -12.05
C ASP A 50 -7.10 -19.25 -12.13
N ARG A 51 -6.39 -19.50 -11.03
CA ARG A 51 -5.41 -20.60 -10.89
C ARG A 51 -6.00 -21.89 -10.33
N GLY A 52 -7.34 -21.97 -10.22
CA GLY A 52 -8.06 -23.19 -9.87
C GLY A 52 -8.28 -23.41 -8.37
N HIS A 53 -7.95 -22.43 -7.52
CA HIS A 53 -8.20 -22.53 -6.08
C HIS A 53 -9.65 -22.16 -5.72
N THR A 54 -10.11 -22.70 -4.59
CA THR A 54 -11.36 -22.25 -3.95
C THR A 54 -11.00 -21.18 -2.93
N VAL A 55 -11.61 -20.00 -3.05
CA VAL A 55 -11.24 -18.85 -2.22
C VAL A 55 -12.43 -18.38 -1.38
N THR A 56 -12.19 -18.22 -0.09
CA THR A 56 -13.06 -17.46 0.81
C THR A 56 -12.38 -16.14 1.14
N ILE A 57 -13.10 -15.02 1.05
CA ILE A 57 -12.59 -13.71 1.44
C ILE A 57 -13.45 -13.11 2.56
N LEU A 58 -12.80 -12.73 3.66
CA LEU A 58 -13.34 -11.80 4.65
C LEU A 58 -12.97 -10.39 4.20
N ASP A 59 -13.95 -9.56 3.87
CA ASP A 59 -13.72 -8.22 3.34
C ASP A 59 -14.58 -7.19 4.06
N THR A 60 -14.18 -5.93 4.10
CA THR A 60 -14.99 -4.83 4.64
C THR A 60 -15.95 -4.23 3.60
N ASP A 61 -15.68 -4.50 2.31
CA ASP A 61 -16.49 -4.01 1.20
C ASP A 61 -17.28 -5.15 0.52
N PRO A 62 -18.42 -4.84 -0.12
CA PRO A 62 -19.15 -5.82 -0.91
C PRO A 62 -18.38 -6.21 -2.20
N PRO A 63 -18.55 -7.44 -2.69
CA PRO A 63 -17.84 -7.90 -3.88
C PRO A 63 -18.25 -7.09 -5.11
N ARG A 64 -17.25 -6.59 -5.85
CA ARG A 64 -17.46 -5.85 -7.11
C ARG A 64 -17.81 -6.78 -8.28
N LYS A 65 -17.40 -8.04 -8.20
CA LYS A 65 -17.63 -9.08 -9.21
C LYS A 65 -17.89 -10.39 -8.48
N LYS A 66 -18.95 -11.10 -8.87
CA LYS A 66 -19.23 -12.45 -8.37
C LYS A 66 -18.48 -13.47 -9.22
N LEU A 67 -17.84 -14.44 -8.57
CA LEU A 67 -17.13 -15.55 -9.19
C LEU A 67 -17.58 -16.85 -8.54
N ALA A 68 -17.72 -17.92 -9.32
CA ALA A 68 -18.26 -19.19 -8.82
C ALA A 68 -17.44 -19.77 -7.66
N ASN A 69 -16.11 -19.66 -7.70
CA ASN A 69 -15.20 -20.19 -6.68
C ASN A 69 -14.70 -19.13 -5.69
N LEU A 70 -15.38 -17.98 -5.61
CA LEU A 70 -15.09 -16.93 -4.61
C LEU A 70 -16.31 -16.73 -3.70
N THR A 71 -16.15 -17.08 -2.43
CA THR A 71 -17.14 -16.78 -1.39
C THR A 71 -16.72 -15.54 -0.62
N THR A 72 -17.59 -14.54 -0.52
CA THR A 72 -17.30 -13.27 0.16
C THR A 72 -18.16 -13.11 1.41
N TYR A 73 -17.53 -12.80 2.54
CA TYR A 73 -18.17 -12.37 3.77
C TYR A 73 -17.84 -10.89 3.99
N THR A 74 -18.83 -10.02 3.83
CA THR A 74 -18.68 -8.57 4.05
C THR A 74 -18.88 -8.24 5.52
N LEU A 75 -17.81 -7.84 6.19
CA LEU A 75 -17.76 -7.51 7.61
C LEU A 75 -18.32 -6.12 7.89
N GLU A 76 -19.23 -6.06 8.85
CA GLU A 76 -19.79 -4.80 9.33
C GLU A 76 -18.85 -4.10 10.33
N GLY A 77 -18.92 -2.76 10.40
CA GLY A 77 -18.20 -1.98 11.42
C GLY A 77 -16.72 -1.69 11.11
N GLY A 78 -16.23 -2.01 9.91
CA GLY A 78 -14.86 -1.66 9.51
C GLY A 78 -14.61 -0.16 9.44
N TYR A 79 -15.60 0.63 8.99
CA TYR A 79 -15.46 2.07 8.69
C TYR A 79 -15.85 3.00 9.85
N GLU A 80 -15.75 2.56 11.11
CA GLU A 80 -16.18 3.35 12.30
C GLU A 80 -15.30 4.61 12.57
N TYR A 81 -14.33 4.87 11.72
CA TYR A 81 -13.51 6.09 11.70
C TYR A 81 -13.85 7.05 10.56
N ALA A 82 -14.82 6.71 9.69
CA ALA A 82 -15.09 7.47 8.48
C ALA A 82 -15.51 8.93 8.75
N ASP A 83 -16.17 9.18 9.88
CA ASP A 83 -16.59 10.53 10.30
C ASP A 83 -15.40 11.48 10.50
N ASP A 84 -14.21 10.94 10.82
CA ASP A 84 -12.98 11.73 11.02
C ASP A 84 -12.49 12.39 9.71
N TYR A 85 -13.04 11.99 8.54
CA TYR A 85 -12.58 12.38 7.20
C TYR A 85 -13.58 13.15 6.34
N LEU A 86 -14.73 13.54 6.89
CA LEU A 86 -15.73 14.30 6.14
C LEU A 86 -15.34 15.77 5.93
N ASP A 87 -14.45 16.33 6.77
CA ASP A 87 -13.95 17.70 6.62
C ASP A 87 -12.69 17.75 5.75
N TYR A 88 -12.87 18.04 4.46
CA TYR A 88 -11.77 18.14 3.48
C TYR A 88 -10.74 19.20 3.86
N THR A 89 -11.14 20.28 4.54
CA THR A 89 -10.21 21.34 4.92
C THR A 89 -9.33 20.88 6.06
N LYS A 90 -9.92 20.24 7.07
CA LYS A 90 -9.17 19.64 8.19
C LYS A 90 -8.23 18.56 7.68
N VAL A 91 -8.74 17.63 6.88
CA VAL A 91 -7.97 16.50 6.37
C VAL A 91 -6.84 17.01 5.48
N SER A 92 -7.08 17.95 4.56
CA SER A 92 -6.03 18.50 3.69
C SER A 92 -4.89 19.23 4.40
N LYS A 93 -5.04 19.56 5.68
CA LYS A 93 -3.92 20.08 6.48
C LYS A 93 -3.02 18.90 6.81
N GLU A 94 -1.74 19.07 6.51
CA GLU A 94 -0.75 18.05 6.80
C GLU A 94 -0.70 17.78 8.32
N ASP A 95 -1.12 16.57 8.71
CA ASP A 95 -1.01 16.09 10.09
C ASP A 95 0.45 16.08 10.54
N SER A 96 0.69 16.29 11.83
CA SER A 96 2.02 15.99 12.35
C SER A 96 2.30 14.49 12.21
N PRO A 97 3.55 14.05 12.02
CA PRO A 97 3.86 12.62 11.94
C PRO A 97 3.36 11.81 13.15
N VAL A 98 3.26 12.45 14.33
CA VAL A 98 2.71 11.83 15.55
C VAL A 98 1.21 11.62 15.42
N ASP A 99 0.47 12.64 14.99
CA ASP A 99 -0.99 12.54 14.81
C ASP A 99 -1.35 11.50 13.74
N ALA A 100 -0.59 11.43 12.66
CA ALA A 100 -0.77 10.42 11.61
C ALA A 100 -0.54 8.98 12.13
N ILE A 101 0.48 8.79 12.98
CA ILE A 101 0.75 7.50 13.65
C ILE A 101 -0.41 7.13 14.58
N ASP A 102 -0.83 8.07 15.43
CA ASP A 102 -1.89 7.85 16.42
C ASP A 102 -3.20 7.53 15.74
N PHE A 103 -3.57 8.33 14.74
CA PHE A 103 -4.76 8.10 13.94
C PHE A 103 -4.77 6.69 13.35
N PHE A 104 -3.67 6.25 12.74
CA PHE A 104 -3.63 4.95 12.05
C PHE A 104 -3.91 3.78 13.02
N HIS A 105 -3.27 3.80 14.19
CA HIS A 105 -3.42 2.75 15.20
C HIS A 105 -4.81 2.80 15.87
N ASP A 106 -5.29 3.98 16.25
CA ASP A 106 -6.59 4.16 16.89
C ASP A 106 -7.74 3.84 15.89
N ALA A 107 -7.51 4.22 14.64
CA ALA A 107 -8.11 3.75 13.38
C ALA A 107 -8.48 2.27 13.42
N SER A 108 -7.42 1.47 13.31
CA SER A 108 -7.51 0.04 13.23
C SER A 108 -8.04 -0.62 14.50
N GLN A 109 -7.77 -0.03 15.67
CA GLN A 109 -8.29 -0.51 16.94
C GLN A 109 -9.84 -0.52 16.96
N ARG A 110 -10.46 0.58 16.53
CA ARG A 110 -11.92 0.70 16.44
C ARG A 110 -12.49 -0.29 15.43
N SER A 111 -11.92 -0.33 14.23
CA SER A 111 -12.36 -1.22 13.14
C SER A 111 -12.30 -2.69 13.54
N CYS A 112 -11.16 -3.14 14.08
CA CYS A 112 -10.98 -4.54 14.49
C CYS A 112 -12.04 -4.99 15.50
N ASN A 113 -12.24 -4.25 16.58
CA ASN A 113 -13.20 -4.62 17.64
C ASN A 113 -14.61 -4.81 17.10
N LYS A 114 -15.02 -3.91 16.20
CA LYS A 114 -16.36 -3.91 15.64
C LYS A 114 -16.56 -5.07 14.67
N MET A 115 -15.58 -5.34 13.81
CA MET A 115 -15.63 -6.46 12.87
C MET A 115 -15.58 -7.82 13.58
N LEU A 116 -14.78 -8.00 14.63
CA LEU A 116 -14.74 -9.25 15.40
C LEU A 116 -16.06 -9.58 16.09
N LEU A 117 -16.89 -8.57 16.38
CA LEU A 117 -18.20 -8.76 17.02
C LEU A 117 -19.35 -8.79 16.00
N SER A 118 -19.05 -8.64 14.72
CA SER A 118 -20.04 -8.49 13.67
C SER A 118 -20.87 -9.76 13.46
N PRO A 119 -22.15 -9.64 13.07
CA PRO A 119 -22.98 -10.79 12.74
C PRO A 119 -22.39 -11.64 11.61
N THR A 120 -21.81 -11.01 10.58
CA THR A 120 -21.19 -11.73 9.47
C THR A 120 -19.96 -12.52 9.91
N PHE A 121 -19.13 -11.98 10.80
CA PHE A 121 -17.99 -12.73 11.32
C PHE A 121 -18.42 -13.94 12.16
N LYS A 122 -19.45 -13.78 13.02
CA LYS A 122 -20.02 -14.89 13.79
C LYS A 122 -20.59 -15.99 12.88
N ARG A 123 -21.27 -15.61 11.79
CA ARG A 123 -21.74 -16.54 10.76
C ARG A 123 -20.57 -17.28 10.13
N PHE A 124 -19.53 -16.57 9.70
CA PHE A 124 -18.32 -17.17 9.14
C PHE A 124 -17.69 -18.22 10.08
N LEU A 125 -17.50 -17.88 11.36
CA LEU A 125 -16.96 -18.83 12.34
C LEU A 125 -17.85 -20.07 12.48
N THR A 126 -19.16 -19.90 12.53
CA THR A 126 -20.12 -21.01 12.66
C THR A 126 -20.07 -21.95 11.46
N GLU A 127 -19.95 -21.42 10.24
CA GLU A 127 -19.93 -22.22 9.01
C GLU A 127 -18.62 -23.00 8.80
N HIS A 128 -17.49 -22.50 9.33
CA HIS A 128 -16.17 -23.09 9.08
C HIS A 128 -15.56 -23.84 10.27
N SER A 129 -16.02 -23.60 11.50
CA SER A 129 -15.46 -24.23 12.72
C SER A 129 -15.72 -25.74 12.86
N ASN A 130 -16.75 -26.28 12.19
CA ASN A 130 -17.10 -27.70 12.28
C ASN A 130 -16.14 -28.61 11.48
N LYS A 131 -15.31 -28.05 10.60
CA LYS A 131 -14.34 -28.81 9.79
C LYS A 131 -12.98 -28.76 10.47
N LYS A 132 -12.33 -29.93 10.64
CA LYS A 132 -10.94 -29.99 11.09
C LYS A 132 -10.05 -29.47 9.95
N LYS A 133 -9.46 -28.27 10.12
CA LYS A 133 -8.66 -27.55 9.11
C LYS A 133 -9.43 -27.21 7.82
N PRO A 134 -10.33 -26.21 7.84
CA PRO A 134 -11.13 -25.84 6.67
C PRO A 134 -10.31 -25.17 5.54
N PHE A 135 -9.12 -24.66 5.84
CA PHE A 135 -8.27 -23.93 4.91
C PHE A 135 -6.87 -24.55 4.88
N ASP A 136 -6.24 -24.55 3.71
CA ASP A 136 -4.84 -24.96 3.52
C ASP A 136 -3.87 -23.79 3.73
N LEU A 137 -4.34 -22.58 3.39
CA LEU A 137 -3.59 -21.33 3.43
C LEU A 137 -4.48 -20.18 3.89
N ILE A 138 -3.92 -19.32 4.75
CA ILE A 138 -4.45 -18.00 5.08
C ILE A 138 -3.54 -16.95 4.45
N ILE A 139 -4.15 -15.98 3.80
CA ILE A 139 -3.51 -14.76 3.30
C ILE A 139 -4.07 -13.59 4.08
N HIS A 140 -3.23 -12.83 4.78
CA HIS A 140 -3.68 -11.72 5.61
C HIS A 140 -3.08 -10.39 5.16
N ASP A 141 -3.93 -9.40 4.89
CA ASP A 141 -3.49 -8.01 4.72
C ASP A 141 -3.00 -7.46 6.07
N ILE A 142 -1.67 -7.44 6.24
CA ILE A 142 -1.01 -7.05 7.49
C ILE A 142 -0.75 -5.54 7.55
N THR A 143 -1.37 -4.75 6.67
CA THR A 143 -1.29 -3.28 6.82
C THR A 143 -1.86 -2.83 8.16
N ASN A 144 -2.94 -3.45 8.64
CA ASN A 144 -3.46 -3.29 10.01
C ASN A 144 -4.37 -4.48 10.39
N CYS A 145 -5.15 -4.37 11.47
CA CYS A 145 -6.13 -5.38 11.92
C CYS A 145 -5.54 -6.77 12.25
N GLU A 146 -4.37 -6.83 12.90
CA GLU A 146 -3.68 -8.05 13.32
C GLU A 146 -4.50 -8.99 14.21
N CYS A 147 -5.61 -8.50 14.78
CA CYS A 147 -6.52 -9.30 15.58
C CYS A 147 -7.15 -10.49 14.84
N PHE A 148 -7.20 -10.47 13.49
CA PHE A 148 -7.66 -11.60 12.70
C PHE A 148 -6.62 -12.71 12.54
N LEU A 149 -5.35 -12.48 12.91
CA LEU A 149 -4.32 -13.53 12.90
C LEU A 149 -4.69 -14.69 13.84
N GLY A 150 -5.50 -14.46 14.86
CA GLY A 150 -6.05 -15.52 15.72
C GLY A 150 -6.80 -16.62 14.95
N LEU A 151 -7.24 -16.37 13.71
CA LEU A 151 -7.86 -17.38 12.85
C LEU A 151 -6.89 -18.50 12.46
N VAL A 152 -5.57 -18.24 12.43
CA VAL A 152 -4.56 -19.24 12.11
C VAL A 152 -4.58 -20.40 13.12
N PRO A 153 -4.34 -20.19 14.43
CA PRO A 153 -4.46 -21.27 15.41
C PRO A 153 -5.90 -21.79 15.54
N PHE A 154 -6.91 -20.92 15.43
CA PHE A 154 -8.33 -21.32 15.51
C PHE A 154 -8.70 -22.37 14.46
N PHE A 155 -8.17 -22.26 13.24
CA PHE A 155 -8.39 -23.22 12.15
C PHE A 155 -7.33 -24.33 12.05
N GLY A 156 -6.50 -24.53 13.09
CA GLY A 156 -5.56 -25.64 13.15
C GLY A 156 -4.24 -25.39 12.41
N ASN A 157 -3.78 -24.15 12.38
CA ASN A 157 -2.50 -23.69 11.82
C ASN A 157 -2.33 -24.01 10.32
N PRO A 158 -3.20 -23.47 9.43
CA PRO A 158 -2.90 -23.44 8.01
C PRO A 158 -1.64 -22.62 7.73
N LYS A 159 -1.06 -22.78 6.53
CA LYS A 159 0.08 -21.96 6.11
C LYS A 159 -0.32 -20.49 6.09
N LEU A 160 0.63 -19.58 6.26
CA LEU A 160 0.37 -18.14 6.32
C LEU A 160 1.22 -17.37 5.30
N VAL A 161 0.57 -16.51 4.53
CA VAL A 161 1.19 -15.47 3.70
C VAL A 161 0.67 -14.12 4.19
N LEU A 162 1.58 -13.16 4.37
CA LEU A 162 1.19 -11.78 4.64
C LEU A 162 1.16 -10.99 3.33
N VAL A 163 0.31 -9.98 3.25
CA VAL A 163 0.29 -9.04 2.12
C VAL A 163 0.18 -7.62 2.62
N THR A 164 0.66 -6.67 1.83
CA THR A 164 0.37 -5.25 2.04
C THR A 164 0.01 -4.61 0.69
N ALA A 165 -1.22 -4.10 0.59
CA ALA A 165 -1.66 -3.39 -0.62
C ALA A 165 -0.97 -2.02 -0.77
N PHE A 166 -0.48 -1.46 0.35
CA PHE A 166 0.10 -0.13 0.41
C PHE A 166 1.40 -0.11 1.21
N ALA A 167 2.51 0.15 0.52
CA ALA A 167 3.84 0.30 1.08
C ALA A 167 4.20 -0.85 2.03
N GLU A 168 5.20 -0.63 2.88
CA GLU A 168 5.66 -1.60 3.86
C GLU A 168 4.98 -1.34 5.21
N SER A 169 4.27 -2.33 5.76
CA SER A 169 3.62 -2.23 7.06
C SER A 169 4.63 -2.27 8.20
N GLN A 170 4.35 -1.56 9.29
CA GLN A 170 5.14 -1.66 10.52
C GLN A 170 5.22 -3.11 11.02
N ALA A 171 4.15 -3.89 10.85
CA ALA A 171 4.06 -5.27 11.29
C ALA A 171 5.11 -6.19 10.65
N LEU A 172 5.62 -5.85 9.46
CA LEU A 172 6.62 -6.66 8.74
C LEU A 172 7.98 -6.66 9.42
N TYR A 173 8.21 -5.90 10.49
CA TYR A 173 9.41 -6.05 11.30
C TYR A 173 9.63 -7.47 11.82
N VAL A 174 8.54 -8.21 12.09
CA VAL A 174 8.58 -9.62 12.50
C VAL A 174 9.05 -10.56 11.38
N MET A 175 9.35 -10.02 10.20
CA MET A 175 9.90 -10.72 9.04
C MET A 175 11.22 -10.10 8.58
N GLY A 176 11.85 -9.24 9.40
CA GLY A 176 13.15 -8.63 9.08
C GLY A 176 13.06 -7.49 8.06
N SER A 177 11.97 -6.73 8.06
CA SER A 177 11.71 -5.70 7.05
C SER A 177 12.22 -4.29 7.44
N GLN A 178 12.49 -4.02 8.72
CA GLN A 178 12.68 -2.63 9.22
C GLN A 178 13.92 -1.89 8.69
N GLY A 179 14.83 -2.54 7.98
CA GLY A 179 16.09 -1.91 7.55
C GLY A 179 16.78 -1.18 8.70
N HIS A 180 17.52 -0.10 8.39
CA HIS A 180 18.07 0.80 9.41
C HIS A 180 17.09 1.95 9.68
N LEU A 181 16.58 2.03 10.92
CA LEU A 181 15.57 3.01 11.33
C LEU A 181 16.05 4.46 11.20
N ILE A 182 17.34 4.71 11.43
CA ILE A 182 17.93 6.05 11.25
C ILE A 182 18.02 6.44 9.77
N GLN A 183 18.30 5.47 8.90
CA GLN A 183 18.56 5.75 7.48
C GLN A 183 17.28 5.77 6.65
N SER A 184 16.25 5.01 7.05
CA SER A 184 15.00 4.90 6.30
C SER A 184 13.99 5.95 6.79
N PRO A 185 13.61 6.96 5.98
CA PRO A 185 12.55 7.89 6.31
C PRO A 185 11.28 7.16 6.69
N GLN A 186 10.68 7.56 7.79
CA GLN A 186 9.38 7.10 8.18
C GLN A 186 8.34 7.64 7.19
N GLN A 187 7.40 6.80 6.76
CA GLN A 187 6.43 7.02 5.69
C GLN A 187 5.52 8.25 5.91
N VAL A 188 5.23 8.57 7.18
CA VAL A 188 4.44 9.75 7.58
C VAL A 188 5.27 11.04 7.66
N THR A 189 6.59 10.97 7.44
CA THR A 189 7.47 12.15 7.50
C THR A 189 7.70 12.76 6.12
N HIS A 190 8.29 13.95 6.13
CA HIS A 190 8.58 14.71 4.91
C HIS A 190 9.94 14.37 4.32
N PHE A 191 10.68 13.49 4.99
CA PHE A 191 12.08 13.26 4.71
C PHE A 191 12.27 12.43 3.45
N SER A 192 13.34 12.72 2.72
CA SER A 192 13.76 11.96 1.55
C SER A 192 15.26 11.73 1.59
N HIS A 193 15.74 10.70 0.91
CA HIS A 193 17.18 10.45 0.86
C HIS A 193 17.90 11.45 -0.07
N PRO A 194 19.10 11.95 0.31
CA PRO A 194 19.74 11.76 1.62
C PRO A 194 19.14 12.68 2.70
N MET A 195 18.96 12.15 3.91
CA MET A 195 18.58 12.93 5.09
C MET A 195 19.80 13.59 5.74
N SER A 196 19.65 14.86 6.16
CA SER A 196 20.58 15.57 7.03
C SER A 196 20.67 14.94 8.42
N PHE A 197 21.66 15.35 9.22
CA PHE A 197 21.81 14.85 10.59
C PHE A 197 20.59 15.17 11.47
N ALA A 198 20.03 16.38 11.35
CA ALA A 198 18.84 16.77 12.11
C ALA A 198 17.60 15.96 11.69
N GLU A 199 17.41 15.74 10.38
CA GLU A 199 16.33 14.89 9.86
C GLU A 199 16.49 13.44 10.32
N LYS A 200 17.72 12.91 10.36
CA LYS A 200 18.00 11.57 10.89
C LYS A 200 17.62 11.42 12.37
N LEU A 201 17.90 12.43 13.20
CA LEU A 201 17.51 12.43 14.62
C LEU A 201 15.99 12.49 14.80
N GLN A 202 15.31 13.34 14.03
CA GLN A 202 13.84 13.42 14.04
C GLN A 202 13.22 12.11 13.52
N ASN A 203 13.77 11.56 12.45
CA ASN A 203 13.33 10.30 11.88
C ASN A 203 13.48 9.14 12.89
N LEU A 204 14.59 9.09 13.63
CA LEU A 204 14.77 8.12 14.70
C LEU A 204 13.69 8.28 15.78
N PHE A 205 13.40 9.51 16.21
CA PHE A 205 12.33 9.78 17.16
C PHE A 205 10.97 9.25 16.67
N TYR A 206 10.58 9.56 15.43
CA TYR A 206 9.29 9.10 14.89
C TYR A 206 9.22 7.58 14.72
N ASN A 207 10.32 6.91 14.35
CA ASN A 207 10.38 5.46 14.30
C ASN A 207 10.23 4.83 15.70
N LEU A 208 10.91 5.37 16.71
CA LEU A 208 10.78 4.92 18.10
C LEU A 208 9.36 5.14 18.65
N TYR A 209 8.77 6.29 18.34
CA TYR A 209 7.40 6.61 18.72
C TYR A 209 6.40 5.66 18.05
N ASN A 210 6.50 5.44 16.74
CA ASN A 210 5.66 4.49 16.02
C ASN A 210 5.81 3.07 16.59
N TYR A 211 7.04 2.66 16.89
CA TYR A 211 7.31 1.36 17.50
C TYR A 211 6.60 1.21 18.85
N TYR A 212 6.71 2.21 19.73
CA TYR A 212 6.02 2.23 21.02
C TYR A 212 4.49 2.17 20.84
N ARG A 213 3.94 3.02 19.97
CA ARG A 213 2.49 3.07 19.71
C ARG A 213 1.97 1.77 19.12
N TYR A 214 2.70 1.18 18.17
CA TYR A 214 2.40 -0.11 17.58
C TYR A 214 2.33 -1.22 18.63
N HIS A 215 3.26 -1.28 19.58
CA HIS A 215 3.25 -2.31 20.64
C HIS A 215 2.06 -2.17 21.59
N LYS A 216 1.67 -0.95 21.94
CA LYS A 216 0.45 -0.72 22.73
C LYS A 216 -0.79 -1.16 21.96
N TYR A 217 -0.87 -0.77 20.69
CA TYR A 217 -1.95 -1.09 19.77
C TYR A 217 -2.11 -2.60 19.57
N VAL A 218 -1.03 -3.31 19.25
CA VAL A 218 -1.08 -4.74 18.94
C VAL A 218 -1.42 -5.60 20.17
N ASN A 219 -0.97 -5.19 21.36
CA ASN A 219 -1.38 -5.85 22.62
C ASN A 219 -2.88 -5.70 22.88
N PHE A 220 -3.46 -4.55 22.53
CA PHE A 220 -4.90 -4.37 22.61
C PHE A 220 -5.63 -5.28 21.60
N LEU A 221 -5.14 -5.33 20.35
CA LEU A 221 -5.71 -6.21 19.32
C LEU A 221 -5.61 -7.69 19.69
N ASP A 222 -4.52 -8.10 20.32
CA ASP A 222 -4.31 -9.46 20.82
C ASP A 222 -5.36 -9.85 21.86
N ALA A 223 -5.65 -8.96 22.81
CA ALA A 223 -6.68 -9.18 23.81
C ALA A 223 -8.06 -9.36 23.15
N SER A 224 -8.44 -8.47 22.23
CA SER A 224 -9.69 -8.58 21.47
C SER A 224 -9.78 -9.87 20.64
N SER A 225 -8.66 -10.28 20.03
CA SER A 225 -8.56 -11.55 19.28
C SER A 225 -8.81 -12.75 20.20
N LYS A 226 -8.14 -12.80 21.36
CA LYS A 226 -8.25 -13.90 22.33
C LYS A 226 -9.63 -14.02 22.95
N ASP A 227 -10.30 -12.91 23.18
CA ASP A 227 -11.67 -12.91 23.72
C ASP A 227 -12.68 -13.58 22.77
N VAL A 228 -12.44 -13.51 21.46
CA VAL A 228 -13.33 -14.07 20.44
C VAL A 228 -12.86 -15.43 19.91
N LEU A 229 -11.55 -15.60 19.69
CA LEU A 229 -10.96 -16.73 18.96
C LEU A 229 -10.22 -17.72 19.88
N GLY A 230 -10.18 -17.46 21.18
CA GLY A 230 -9.66 -18.40 22.19
C GLY A 230 -8.51 -17.83 23.01
N LYS A 231 -8.67 -17.87 24.34
CA LYS A 231 -7.70 -17.33 25.31
C LYS A 231 -6.35 -18.05 25.31
N SER A 232 -6.30 -19.28 24.81
CA SER A 232 -5.08 -20.08 24.70
C SER A 232 -4.25 -19.78 23.44
N ASN A 233 -4.74 -18.92 22.53
CA ASN A 233 -4.00 -18.60 21.31
C ASN A 233 -2.67 -17.89 21.63
N PRO A 234 -1.59 -18.15 20.86
CA PRO A 234 -0.38 -17.34 20.93
C PRO A 234 -0.67 -15.87 20.67
N HIS A 235 0.27 -15.00 21.07
CA HIS A 235 0.15 -13.58 20.75
C HIS A 235 0.09 -13.36 19.23
N VAL A 236 -0.73 -12.43 18.74
CA VAL A 236 -0.90 -12.19 17.28
C VAL A 236 0.42 -11.97 16.52
N LEU A 237 1.41 -11.32 17.15
CA LEU A 237 2.75 -11.16 16.55
C LEU A 237 3.54 -12.48 16.46
N GLU A 238 3.38 -13.39 17.42
CA GLU A 238 3.99 -14.73 17.35
C GLU A 238 3.33 -15.56 16.24
N ILE A 239 2.03 -15.36 16.01
CA ILE A 239 1.33 -15.95 14.87
C ILE A 239 1.89 -15.36 13.57
N ALA A 240 2.08 -14.03 13.48
CA ALA A 240 2.63 -13.37 12.29
C ALA A 240 4.02 -13.91 11.91
N LYS A 241 4.87 -14.23 12.90
CA LYS A 241 6.19 -14.85 12.67
C LYS A 241 6.11 -16.22 11.97
N SER A 242 4.97 -16.90 11.98
CA SER A 242 4.78 -18.16 11.24
C SER A 242 4.66 -17.97 9.73
N ALA A 243 4.42 -16.73 9.25
CA ALA A 243 4.29 -16.43 7.84
C ALA A 243 5.52 -16.87 7.04
N ALA A 244 5.28 -17.49 5.88
CA ALA A 244 6.34 -17.97 5.01
C ALA A 244 6.98 -16.82 4.21
N VAL A 245 6.13 -15.97 3.62
CA VAL A 245 6.52 -14.79 2.85
C VAL A 245 5.53 -13.64 3.09
N ALA A 246 5.96 -12.42 2.82
CA ALA A 246 5.11 -11.26 2.69
C ALA A 246 5.15 -10.72 1.25
N LEU A 247 3.98 -10.52 0.63
CA LEU A 247 3.88 -9.88 -0.67
C LEU A 247 3.59 -8.38 -0.51
N VAL A 248 4.51 -7.53 -0.96
CA VAL A 248 4.49 -6.08 -0.67
C VAL A 248 4.31 -5.28 -1.95
N ASN A 249 3.29 -4.43 -2.02
CA ASN A 249 3.05 -3.56 -3.18
C ASN A 249 3.92 -2.29 -3.17
N ALA A 250 5.24 -2.46 -3.13
CA ALA A 250 6.22 -1.38 -3.05
C ALA A 250 7.24 -1.43 -4.20
N HIS A 251 7.67 -0.27 -4.69
CA HIS A 251 8.70 -0.15 -5.74
C HIS A 251 9.80 0.80 -5.27
N PRO A 252 11.10 0.47 -5.43
CA PRO A 252 12.21 1.35 -5.02
C PRO A 252 12.22 2.76 -5.63
N ILE A 253 11.44 2.98 -6.70
CA ILE A 253 11.23 4.30 -7.31
C ILE A 253 10.51 5.21 -6.30
N ILE A 254 9.53 4.67 -5.56
CA ILE A 254 8.67 5.38 -4.63
C ILE A 254 9.10 5.12 -3.17
N ASP A 255 9.40 3.88 -2.81
CA ASP A 255 9.59 3.45 -1.42
C ASP A 255 11.01 3.66 -0.88
N THR A 256 11.92 4.13 -1.74
CA THR A 256 13.36 4.26 -1.48
C THR A 256 14.05 2.89 -1.31
N PRO A 257 15.31 2.72 -1.75
CA PRO A 257 16.02 1.46 -1.55
C PRO A 257 16.24 1.15 -0.07
N LYS A 258 15.96 -0.11 0.34
CA LYS A 258 16.30 -0.64 1.68
C LYS A 258 16.81 -2.08 1.58
N TYR A 259 17.34 -2.58 2.70
CA TYR A 259 17.67 -3.99 2.89
C TYR A 259 16.43 -4.73 3.38
N TYR A 260 16.13 -5.87 2.75
CA TYR A 260 14.99 -6.69 3.09
C TYR A 260 15.40 -8.15 3.26
N SER A 261 14.69 -8.83 4.15
CA SER A 261 14.68 -10.29 4.22
C SER A 261 14.27 -10.90 2.86
N PRO A 262 14.84 -12.06 2.45
CA PRO A 262 14.37 -12.82 1.30
C PRO A 262 12.90 -13.22 1.36
N ALA A 263 12.29 -13.23 2.56
CA ALA A 263 10.87 -13.49 2.74
C ALA A 263 9.96 -12.30 2.32
N ILE A 264 10.52 -11.11 2.06
CA ILE A 264 9.77 -9.93 1.61
C ILE A 264 9.81 -9.83 0.08
N ILE A 265 8.71 -10.21 -0.55
CA ILE A 265 8.59 -10.26 -2.01
C ILE A 265 7.87 -9.01 -2.50
N HIS A 266 8.58 -8.17 -3.25
CA HIS A 266 8.02 -6.95 -3.81
C HIS A 266 7.24 -7.25 -5.09
N ILE A 267 5.95 -6.91 -5.12
CA ILE A 267 5.03 -7.05 -6.26
C ILE A 267 4.41 -5.70 -6.66
N PRO A 268 5.22 -4.67 -6.99
CA PRO A 268 4.73 -3.33 -7.27
C PRO A 268 3.81 -3.28 -8.50
N GLY A 269 2.69 -2.57 -8.38
CA GLY A 269 1.71 -2.48 -9.44
C GLY A 269 0.95 -3.79 -9.66
N PHE A 270 0.88 -4.67 -8.65
CA PHE A 270 0.09 -5.90 -8.72
C PHE A 270 -1.36 -5.68 -9.18
N HIS A 271 -1.92 -4.53 -8.82
CA HIS A 271 -3.29 -4.14 -9.18
C HIS A 271 -3.46 -3.66 -10.63
N ILE A 272 -2.35 -3.38 -11.33
CA ILE A 272 -2.35 -2.86 -12.70
C ILE A 272 -2.64 -4.03 -13.66
N ASP A 273 -3.79 -3.95 -14.33
CA ASP A 273 -4.21 -4.96 -15.30
C ASP A 273 -3.63 -4.68 -16.68
N GLU A 274 -3.60 -5.71 -17.52
CA GLU A 274 -3.47 -5.49 -18.95
C GLU A 274 -4.60 -4.58 -19.43
N THR A 275 -4.23 -3.56 -20.20
CA THR A 275 -5.14 -2.52 -20.66
C THR A 275 -6.27 -3.13 -21.49
N LYS A 276 -7.50 -2.76 -21.16
CA LYS A 276 -8.69 -3.15 -21.90
C LYS A 276 -9.28 -1.96 -22.63
N LYS A 277 -10.13 -2.24 -23.61
CA LYS A 277 -10.92 -1.19 -24.27
C LYS A 277 -11.87 -0.56 -23.23
N LEU A 278 -11.91 0.76 -23.20
CA LEU A 278 -12.87 1.51 -22.39
C LEU A 278 -14.31 1.25 -22.86
N ASP A 279 -15.30 1.58 -22.03
CA ASP A 279 -16.68 1.64 -22.49
C ASP A 279 -16.80 2.62 -23.67
N ALA A 280 -17.78 2.37 -24.55
CA ALA A 280 -17.89 3.08 -25.83
C ALA A 280 -17.96 4.61 -25.64
N GLU A 281 -18.66 5.06 -24.61
CA GLU A 281 -18.89 6.47 -24.33
C GLU A 281 -17.61 7.18 -23.86
N THR A 282 -16.83 6.54 -22.97
CA THR A 282 -15.55 7.07 -22.50
C THR A 282 -14.48 7.00 -23.60
N GLN A 283 -14.49 5.93 -24.40
CA GLN A 283 -13.58 5.76 -25.54
C GLN A 283 -13.80 6.87 -26.58
N GLU A 284 -15.02 7.08 -27.05
CA GLU A 284 -15.36 8.14 -28.01
C GLU A 284 -15.03 9.54 -27.48
N PHE A 285 -15.28 9.76 -26.18
CA PHE A 285 -14.92 11.02 -25.53
C PHE A 285 -13.40 11.26 -25.51
N LEU A 286 -12.58 10.24 -25.28
CA LEU A 286 -11.12 10.41 -25.31
C LEU A 286 -10.55 10.44 -26.74
N ASP A 287 -11.12 9.70 -27.69
CA ASP A 287 -10.69 9.69 -29.09
C ASP A 287 -10.89 11.07 -29.75
N GLY A 288 -11.99 11.77 -29.42
CA GLY A 288 -12.23 13.13 -29.92
C GLY A 288 -11.39 14.22 -29.25
N ALA A 289 -10.53 13.91 -28.27
CA ALA A 289 -9.72 14.87 -27.53
C ALA A 289 -8.49 15.37 -28.32
N LYS A 290 -8.71 16.16 -29.38
CA LYS A 290 -7.66 16.65 -30.32
C LYS A 290 -6.51 17.41 -29.64
N HIS A 291 -6.77 18.07 -28.51
CA HIS A 291 -5.77 18.83 -27.75
C HIS A 291 -5.25 18.09 -26.50
N GLY A 292 -5.54 16.78 -26.40
CA GLY A 292 -5.29 15.97 -25.22
C GLY A 292 -6.45 15.99 -24.23
N ALA A 293 -6.36 15.11 -23.24
CA ALA A 293 -7.33 14.94 -22.17
C ALA A 293 -6.66 14.98 -20.80
N ILE A 294 -7.43 15.43 -19.81
CA ILE A 294 -7.08 15.43 -18.39
C ILE A 294 -8.00 14.42 -17.70
N TYR A 295 -7.43 13.57 -16.87
CA TYR A 295 -8.21 12.74 -15.96
C TYR A 295 -8.12 13.33 -14.55
N PHE A 296 -9.25 13.45 -13.85
CA PHE A 296 -9.32 13.95 -12.48
C PHE A 296 -10.03 12.93 -11.59
N SER A 297 -9.33 12.44 -10.57
CA SER A 297 -9.88 11.51 -9.58
C SER A 297 -9.22 11.68 -8.21
N LEU A 298 -10.05 11.83 -7.18
CA LEU A 298 -9.61 11.88 -5.77
C LEU A 298 -9.54 10.49 -5.12
N GLY A 299 -9.58 9.41 -5.91
CA GLY A 299 -9.49 8.05 -5.40
C GLY A 299 -10.83 7.51 -4.89
N THR A 300 -10.77 6.51 -4.01
CA THR A 300 -11.96 5.80 -3.51
C THR A 300 -12.48 6.30 -2.18
N ASN A 301 -11.59 6.87 -1.35
CA ASN A 301 -11.96 7.35 -0.01
C ASN A 301 -12.47 8.79 -0.02
N LEU A 302 -12.07 9.59 -1.02
CA LEU A 302 -12.52 10.97 -1.18
C LEU A 302 -13.50 11.06 -2.36
N HIS A 303 -14.63 11.67 -2.08
CA HIS A 303 -15.70 11.95 -3.01
C HIS A 303 -15.65 13.39 -3.49
N SER A 304 -15.43 13.59 -4.78
CA SER A 304 -15.43 14.93 -5.37
C SER A 304 -16.75 15.66 -5.16
N SER A 305 -17.87 14.93 -5.04
CA SER A 305 -19.18 15.52 -4.75
C SER A 305 -19.34 16.06 -3.33
N LEU A 306 -18.42 15.75 -2.40
CA LEU A 306 -18.44 16.24 -1.03
C LEU A 306 -17.58 17.51 -0.83
N MET A 307 -16.86 17.94 -1.87
CA MET A 307 -16.21 19.26 -1.85
C MET A 307 -17.28 20.36 -1.79
N SER A 308 -16.92 21.52 -1.22
CA SER A 308 -17.84 22.67 -1.20
C SER A 308 -18.13 23.16 -2.62
N GLU A 309 -19.31 23.78 -2.81
CA GLU A 309 -19.73 24.31 -4.11
C GLU A 309 -18.70 25.28 -4.69
N ASP A 310 -18.11 26.15 -3.86
CA ASP A 310 -17.04 27.07 -4.26
C ASP A 310 -15.81 26.33 -4.82
N ARG A 311 -15.41 25.22 -4.20
CA ARG A 311 -14.26 24.42 -4.64
C ARG A 311 -14.55 23.70 -5.94
N ILE A 312 -15.76 23.16 -6.10
CA ILE A 312 -16.23 22.55 -7.36
C ILE A 312 -16.24 23.61 -8.48
N ASN A 313 -16.78 24.80 -8.19
CA ASN A 313 -16.86 25.91 -9.15
C ASN A 313 -15.49 26.39 -9.63
N ILE A 314 -14.47 26.42 -8.77
CA ILE A 314 -13.09 26.71 -9.17
C ILE A 314 -12.64 25.76 -10.30
N PHE A 315 -12.83 24.45 -10.13
CA PHE A 315 -12.46 23.47 -11.16
C PHE A 315 -13.29 23.64 -12.43
N LEU A 316 -14.61 23.79 -12.32
CA LEU A 316 -15.49 23.99 -13.48
C LEU A 316 -15.11 25.23 -14.28
N ASN A 317 -14.85 26.36 -13.61
CA ASN A 317 -14.48 27.62 -14.24
C ASN A 317 -13.16 27.53 -15.00
N VAL A 318 -12.19 26.81 -14.44
CA VAL A 318 -10.90 26.54 -15.10
C VAL A 318 -11.08 25.56 -16.26
N PHE A 319 -11.67 24.39 -16.02
CA PHE A 319 -11.83 23.35 -17.02
C PHE A 319 -12.64 23.82 -18.24
N LYS A 320 -13.66 24.66 -18.05
CA LYS A 320 -14.45 25.24 -19.16
C LYS A 320 -13.60 26.07 -20.14
N LYS A 321 -12.50 26.68 -19.66
CA LYS A 321 -11.60 27.52 -20.48
C LYS A 321 -10.57 26.68 -21.26
N LEU A 322 -10.42 25.39 -20.93
CA LEU A 322 -9.42 24.53 -21.54
C LEU A 322 -9.85 24.01 -22.91
N LYS A 323 -8.87 23.83 -23.80
CA LYS A 323 -9.07 23.12 -25.07
C LYS A 323 -9.08 21.60 -24.90
N GLN A 324 -8.54 21.12 -23.77
CA GLN A 324 -8.51 19.72 -23.39
C GLN A 324 -9.91 19.25 -22.99
N ARG A 325 -10.17 17.97 -23.23
CA ARG A 325 -11.31 17.27 -22.62
C ARG A 325 -10.94 16.85 -21.20
N VAL A 326 -11.91 16.82 -20.28
CA VAL A 326 -11.71 16.45 -18.89
C VAL A 326 -12.62 15.29 -18.52
N LEU A 327 -12.04 14.16 -18.13
CA LEU A 327 -12.75 13.10 -17.42
C LEU A 327 -12.63 13.37 -15.92
N TRP A 328 -13.75 13.51 -15.22
CA TRP A 328 -13.76 13.75 -13.78
C TRP A 328 -14.59 12.71 -13.05
N LYS A 329 -13.92 11.85 -12.26
CA LYS A 329 -14.61 10.93 -11.36
C LYS A 329 -15.43 11.72 -10.35
N PHE A 330 -16.74 11.59 -10.41
CA PHE A 330 -17.69 12.35 -9.60
C PHE A 330 -18.86 11.47 -9.18
N GLU A 331 -19.16 11.42 -7.90
CA GLU A 331 -20.04 10.40 -7.33
C GLU A 331 -21.53 10.61 -7.64
N VAL A 332 -21.92 11.85 -7.91
CA VAL A 332 -23.29 12.20 -8.31
C VAL A 332 -23.40 12.33 -9.82
N PRO A 333 -24.55 11.93 -10.42
CA PRO A 333 -24.67 11.78 -11.87
C PRO A 333 -24.80 13.12 -12.63
N ASN A 334 -24.99 14.24 -11.92
CA ASN A 334 -25.19 15.52 -12.56
C ASN A 334 -24.56 16.66 -11.75
N ILE A 335 -23.93 17.60 -12.45
CA ILE A 335 -23.50 18.89 -11.97
C ILE A 335 -24.23 19.92 -12.82
N LYS A 336 -24.89 20.90 -12.18
CA LYS A 336 -25.63 21.95 -12.89
C LYS A 336 -24.70 22.70 -13.86
N ASN A 337 -25.14 22.85 -15.11
CA ASN A 337 -24.41 23.56 -16.18
C ASN A 337 -23.02 22.97 -16.50
N LEU A 338 -22.87 21.64 -16.48
CA LEU A 338 -21.62 20.96 -16.84
C LEU A 338 -21.16 21.35 -18.27
N PRO A 339 -19.95 21.92 -18.45
CA PRO A 339 -19.39 22.23 -19.77
C PRO A 339 -19.23 20.99 -20.66
N GLU A 340 -19.43 21.15 -21.97
CA GLU A 340 -19.37 20.04 -22.95
C GLU A 340 -18.01 19.34 -23.03
N ASN A 341 -16.92 20.03 -22.67
CA ASN A 341 -15.58 19.44 -22.63
C ASN A 341 -15.31 18.64 -21.36
N ILE A 342 -16.29 18.50 -20.45
CA ILE A 342 -16.17 17.75 -19.20
C ILE A 342 -17.15 16.58 -19.23
N LYS A 343 -16.66 15.39 -18.90
CA LYS A 343 -17.48 14.20 -18.70
C LYS A 343 -17.27 13.68 -17.28
N ILE A 344 -18.37 13.46 -16.57
CA ILE A 344 -18.37 12.90 -15.21
C ILE A 344 -18.88 11.47 -15.21
N SER A 345 -18.37 10.67 -14.29
CA SER A 345 -18.90 9.34 -13.96
C SER A 345 -18.55 9.00 -12.53
N LYS A 346 -19.41 8.22 -11.87
CA LYS A 346 -19.13 7.66 -10.54
C LYS A 346 -17.89 6.76 -10.56
N TRP A 347 -17.63 6.11 -11.68
CA TRP A 347 -16.51 5.21 -11.85
C TRP A 347 -15.96 5.24 -13.28
N PHE A 348 -14.64 5.26 -13.39
CA PHE A 348 -13.90 5.03 -14.62
C PHE A 348 -12.94 3.86 -14.42
N SER A 349 -12.65 3.10 -15.48
CA SER A 349 -11.52 2.18 -15.45
C SER A 349 -10.22 2.98 -15.48
N GLN A 350 -9.75 3.42 -14.31
CA GLN A 350 -8.64 4.37 -14.17
C GLN A 350 -7.37 3.90 -14.90
N ASN A 351 -7.01 2.63 -14.75
CA ASN A 351 -5.89 2.01 -15.47
C ASN A 351 -6.02 2.19 -16.99
N ASP A 352 -7.19 1.91 -17.55
CA ASP A 352 -7.43 1.97 -18.99
C ASP A 352 -7.53 3.43 -19.49
N VAL A 353 -8.07 4.34 -18.67
CA VAL A 353 -8.08 5.78 -18.96
C VAL A 353 -6.65 6.31 -19.03
N LEU A 354 -5.81 5.99 -18.03
CA LEU A 354 -4.41 6.42 -17.99
C LEU A 354 -3.59 5.81 -19.14
N ALA A 355 -3.95 4.62 -19.60
CA ALA A 355 -3.33 3.98 -20.77
C ALA A 355 -3.68 4.67 -22.11
N HIS A 356 -4.74 5.47 -22.14
CA HIS A 356 -5.23 6.07 -23.37
C HIS A 356 -4.24 7.14 -23.90
N PRO A 357 -3.84 7.10 -25.18
CA PRO A 357 -2.77 7.95 -25.72
C PRO A 357 -3.06 9.46 -25.65
N ASN A 358 -4.34 9.85 -25.61
CA ASN A 358 -4.77 11.24 -25.49
C ASN A 358 -4.74 11.78 -24.06
N VAL A 359 -4.67 10.94 -23.02
CA VAL A 359 -4.55 11.43 -21.64
C VAL A 359 -3.14 11.95 -21.40
N LYS A 360 -3.02 13.24 -21.05
CA LYS A 360 -1.73 13.95 -20.90
C LYS A 360 -1.42 14.33 -19.46
N LEU A 361 -2.44 14.36 -18.61
CA LEU A 361 -2.32 14.81 -17.24
C LEU A 361 -3.32 14.07 -16.36
N PHE A 362 -2.87 13.69 -15.17
CA PHE A 362 -3.71 13.15 -14.12
C PHE A 362 -3.74 14.10 -12.93
N ILE A 363 -4.91 14.67 -12.61
CA ILE A 363 -5.14 15.37 -11.35
C ILE A 363 -5.57 14.31 -10.34
N SER A 364 -4.78 14.13 -9.28
CA SER A 364 -4.92 13.00 -8.35
C SER A 364 -4.72 13.42 -6.92
N HIS A 365 -5.43 12.76 -6.00
CA HIS A 365 -5.11 12.82 -4.57
C HIS A 365 -3.75 12.18 -4.21
N CYS A 366 -3.07 11.52 -5.16
CA CYS A 366 -1.75 10.90 -4.98
C CYS A 366 -1.70 9.69 -4.04
N GLY A 367 -2.78 8.91 -3.88
CA GLY A 367 -2.69 7.59 -3.25
C GLY A 367 -1.74 6.64 -4.01
N LEU A 368 -1.11 5.70 -3.30
CA LEU A 368 -0.06 4.83 -3.86
C LEU A 368 -0.47 4.08 -5.15
N MET A 369 -1.63 3.41 -5.16
CA MET A 369 -2.07 2.63 -6.32
C MET A 369 -2.28 3.51 -7.56
N SER A 370 -2.95 4.66 -7.41
CA SER A 370 -3.15 5.65 -8.48
C SER A 370 -1.82 6.23 -8.97
N THR A 371 -0.88 6.45 -8.06
CA THR A 371 0.47 6.94 -8.39
C THR A 371 1.25 5.89 -9.19
N GLN A 372 1.17 4.61 -8.82
CA GLN A 372 1.81 3.52 -9.56
C GLN A 372 1.20 3.34 -10.95
N GLU A 373 -0.14 3.47 -11.11
CA GLU A 373 -0.80 3.44 -12.43
C GLU A 373 -0.33 4.60 -13.32
N ALA A 374 -0.24 5.82 -12.77
CA ALA A 374 0.22 6.99 -13.50
C ALA A 374 1.70 6.87 -13.94
N ILE A 375 2.55 6.35 -13.06
CA ILE A 375 3.95 6.04 -13.40
C ILE A 375 3.99 4.96 -14.48
N TYR A 376 3.24 3.86 -14.32
CA TYR A 376 3.22 2.76 -15.29
C TYR A 376 2.86 3.25 -16.70
N HIS A 377 1.84 4.10 -16.83
CA HIS A 377 1.40 4.65 -18.12
C HIS A 377 2.14 5.91 -18.58
N GLY A 378 3.08 6.42 -17.78
CA GLY A 378 3.89 7.58 -18.17
C GLY A 378 3.13 8.92 -18.17
N VAL A 379 2.11 9.07 -17.31
CA VAL A 379 1.24 10.26 -17.24
C VAL A 379 1.61 11.15 -16.04
N PRO A 380 2.09 12.40 -16.24
CA PRO A 380 2.40 13.32 -15.15
C PRO A 380 1.21 13.66 -14.25
N ILE A 381 1.49 14.12 -13.03
CA ILE A 381 0.48 14.28 -11.98
C ILE A 381 0.38 15.73 -11.48
N ILE A 382 -0.83 16.27 -11.35
CA ILE A 382 -1.10 17.34 -10.38
C ILE A 382 -1.57 16.67 -9.10
N SER A 383 -0.77 16.78 -8.05
CA SER A 383 -0.98 16.09 -6.78
C SER A 383 -1.75 16.99 -5.82
N MET A 384 -2.91 16.53 -5.36
CA MET A 384 -3.74 17.20 -4.36
C MET A 384 -3.83 16.31 -3.11
N PRO A 385 -2.76 16.23 -2.31
CA PRO A 385 -2.73 15.32 -1.17
C PRO A 385 -3.73 15.77 -0.09
N PHE A 386 -4.35 14.79 0.54
CA PHE A 386 -5.26 15.01 1.64
C PHE A 386 -4.81 14.32 2.91
N TRP A 387 -4.21 13.12 2.88
CA TRP A 387 -3.93 12.40 4.13
C TRP A 387 -2.93 11.26 3.93
N MET A 388 -2.38 10.79 5.05
CA MET A 388 -1.58 9.56 5.13
C MET A 388 -0.37 9.59 4.18
N ASP A 389 -0.28 8.60 3.28
CA ASP A 389 0.81 8.41 2.33
C ASP A 389 0.90 9.54 1.30
N GLN A 390 -0.19 10.25 1.03
CA GLN A 390 -0.32 11.16 -0.10
C GLN A 390 0.65 12.34 -0.05
N HIS A 391 0.91 12.90 1.14
CA HIS A 391 1.85 14.01 1.30
C HIS A 391 3.29 13.57 1.05
N SER A 392 3.70 12.42 1.59
CA SER A 392 5.06 11.91 1.39
C SER A 392 5.28 11.45 -0.06
N LEU A 393 4.27 10.82 -0.68
CA LEU A 393 4.27 10.46 -2.10
C LEU A 393 4.37 11.69 -2.99
N THR A 394 3.58 12.72 -2.73
CA THR A 394 3.63 14.00 -3.45
C THR A 394 5.06 14.52 -3.49
N ARG A 395 5.72 14.68 -2.35
CA ARG A 395 7.11 15.20 -2.30
C ARG A 395 8.10 14.35 -3.09
N LYS A 396 7.98 13.02 -3.03
CA LYS A 396 8.82 12.11 -3.81
C LYS A 396 8.64 12.31 -5.31
N LEU A 397 7.41 12.55 -5.76
CA LEU A 397 7.11 12.85 -7.17
C LEU A 397 7.61 14.23 -7.60
N LEU A 398 7.52 15.25 -6.73
CA LEU A 398 8.08 16.58 -6.98
C LEU A 398 9.60 16.51 -7.21
N LYS A 399 10.31 15.78 -6.33
CA LYS A 399 11.77 15.60 -6.44
C LYS A 399 12.18 14.89 -7.74
N LYS A 400 11.30 14.06 -8.29
CA LYS A 400 11.49 13.37 -9.58
C LYS A 400 11.12 14.22 -10.80
N GLY A 401 10.54 15.41 -10.60
CA GLY A 401 10.12 16.27 -11.69
C GLY A 401 8.91 15.74 -12.46
N VAL A 402 8.04 14.94 -11.83
CA VAL A 402 6.86 14.33 -12.49
C VAL A 402 5.52 14.81 -11.94
N ALA A 403 5.54 15.71 -10.95
CA ALA A 403 4.33 16.26 -10.38
C ALA A 403 4.42 17.75 -10.00
N ILE A 404 3.26 18.37 -9.80
CA ILE A 404 3.08 19.71 -9.21
C ILE A 404 2.06 19.60 -8.06
N PRO A 405 2.34 20.18 -6.88
CA PRO A 405 1.40 20.14 -5.78
C PRO A 405 0.30 21.19 -5.95
N LEU A 406 -0.92 20.83 -5.57
CA LEU A 406 -2.08 21.70 -5.53
C LEU A 406 -2.71 21.59 -4.13
N SER A 407 -2.64 22.67 -3.37
CA SER A 407 -3.19 22.74 -2.01
C SER A 407 -4.71 22.88 -2.07
N TYR A 408 -5.44 22.00 -1.40
CA TYR A 408 -6.89 22.14 -1.27
C TYR A 408 -7.27 23.36 -0.41
N ALA A 409 -6.49 23.65 0.64
CA ALA A 409 -6.72 24.79 1.52
C ALA A 409 -6.55 26.14 0.80
N GLU A 410 -5.56 26.24 -0.09
CA GLU A 410 -5.19 27.47 -0.82
C GLU A 410 -5.73 27.48 -2.27
N LEU A 411 -6.68 26.59 -2.58
CA LEU A 411 -7.17 26.40 -3.93
C LEU A 411 -7.80 27.67 -4.50
N SER A 412 -7.38 28.06 -5.70
CA SER A 412 -7.92 29.17 -6.48
C SER A 412 -7.94 28.85 -7.98
N GLU A 413 -8.76 29.55 -8.76
CA GLU A 413 -8.76 29.38 -10.23
C GLU A 413 -7.36 29.53 -10.83
N ASN A 414 -6.60 30.53 -10.37
CA ASN A 414 -5.23 30.79 -10.83
C ASN A 414 -4.31 29.61 -10.51
N SER A 415 -4.33 29.10 -9.26
CA SER A 415 -3.46 27.98 -8.87
C SER A 415 -3.72 26.72 -9.69
N VAL A 416 -4.99 26.44 -10.04
CA VAL A 416 -5.36 25.28 -10.86
C VAL A 416 -4.94 25.50 -12.31
N GLN A 417 -5.23 26.69 -12.87
CA GLN A 417 -4.87 27.05 -14.23
C GLN A 417 -3.35 26.96 -14.46
N GLU A 418 -2.56 27.60 -13.58
CA GLU A 418 -1.10 27.64 -13.68
C GLU A 418 -0.49 26.24 -13.60
N ALA A 419 -0.98 25.39 -12.68
CA ALA A 419 -0.49 24.01 -12.55
C ALA A 419 -0.75 23.17 -13.81
N ILE A 420 -1.96 23.30 -14.39
CA ILE A 420 -2.34 22.61 -15.63
C ILE A 420 -1.49 23.10 -16.79
N GLU A 421 -1.41 24.42 -17.00
CA GLU A 421 -0.63 25.01 -18.08
C GLU A 421 0.84 24.61 -18.00
N LYS A 422 1.42 24.63 -16.79
CA LYS A 422 2.82 24.28 -16.58
C LYS A 422 3.14 22.85 -16.99
N ILE A 423 2.31 21.86 -16.64
CA ILE A 423 2.54 20.46 -17.07
C ILE A 423 2.28 20.29 -18.57
N LEU A 424 1.22 20.90 -19.11
CA LEU A 424 0.85 20.71 -20.51
C LEU A 424 1.79 21.42 -21.50
N THR A 425 2.47 22.49 -21.08
CA THR A 425 3.41 23.24 -21.93
C THR A 425 4.86 22.84 -21.73
N ASN A 426 5.24 22.32 -20.55
CA ASN A 426 6.59 21.85 -20.28
C ASN A 426 6.72 20.33 -20.43
N ASN A 427 7.27 19.90 -21.57
CA ASN A 427 7.49 18.49 -21.88
C ASN A 427 8.44 17.75 -20.91
N SER A 428 9.21 18.44 -20.07
CA SER A 428 10.12 17.78 -19.11
C SER A 428 9.38 16.84 -18.17
N TYR A 429 8.17 17.21 -17.71
CA TYR A 429 7.35 16.38 -16.83
C TYR A 429 6.97 15.06 -17.50
N THR A 430 6.53 15.12 -18.77
CA THR A 430 6.15 13.93 -19.55
C THR A 430 7.38 13.08 -19.86
N LEU A 431 8.52 13.69 -20.21
CA LEU A 431 9.74 12.97 -20.52
C LEU A 431 10.27 12.21 -19.29
N GLU A 432 10.34 12.86 -18.13
CA GLU A 432 10.75 12.19 -16.89
C GLU A 432 9.75 11.11 -16.48
N MET A 433 8.44 11.35 -16.62
CA MET A 433 7.44 10.34 -16.28
C MET A 433 7.55 9.09 -17.18
N LYS A 434 7.81 9.26 -18.48
CA LYS A 434 8.08 8.14 -19.40
C LYS A 434 9.37 7.40 -19.08
N ARG A 435 10.41 8.11 -18.62
CA ARG A 435 11.64 7.47 -18.14
C ARG A 435 11.36 6.59 -16.92
N TRP A 436 10.61 7.10 -15.94
CA TRP A 436 10.22 6.32 -14.75
C TRP A 436 9.27 5.17 -15.08
N SER A 437 8.34 5.35 -16.03
CA SER A 437 7.48 4.29 -16.57
C SER A 437 8.30 3.10 -17.08
N LYS A 438 9.30 3.37 -17.93
CA LYS A 438 10.19 2.33 -18.46
C LYS A 438 10.88 1.56 -17.33
N LEU A 439 11.44 2.25 -16.35
CA LEU A 439 12.11 1.62 -15.21
C LEU A 439 11.16 0.84 -14.29
N PHE A 440 9.92 1.30 -14.13
CA PHE A 440 8.92 0.63 -13.31
C PHE A 440 8.41 -0.67 -13.96
N ALA A 441 8.32 -0.68 -15.30
CA ALA A 441 7.88 -1.84 -16.06
C ALA A 441 9.00 -2.86 -16.34
N ASP A 442 10.27 -2.44 -16.28
CA ASP A 442 11.44 -3.27 -16.60
C ASP A 442 11.78 -4.24 -15.45
N ARG A 443 11.33 -5.49 -15.58
CA ARG A 443 11.48 -6.54 -14.57
C ARG A 443 11.41 -7.93 -15.21
N PRO A 444 12.06 -8.94 -14.59
CA PRO A 444 12.12 -10.29 -15.15
C PRO A 444 10.77 -11.03 -15.14
N MET A 445 9.87 -10.68 -14.21
CA MET A 445 8.56 -11.33 -14.06
C MET A 445 7.47 -10.31 -13.76
N LYS A 446 6.28 -10.49 -14.35
CA LYS A 446 5.10 -9.66 -14.04
C LYS A 446 4.70 -9.85 -12.56
N PRO A 447 4.25 -8.79 -11.84
CA PRO A 447 3.88 -8.88 -10.42
C PRO A 447 2.84 -9.95 -10.10
N ARG A 448 1.87 -10.16 -11.00
CA ARG A 448 0.82 -11.18 -10.83
C ARG A 448 1.36 -12.60 -10.86
N GLU A 449 2.22 -12.90 -11.82
CA GLU A 449 2.86 -14.21 -11.91
C GLU A 449 3.81 -14.43 -10.74
N LEU A 450 4.52 -13.39 -10.29
CA LEU A 450 5.38 -13.47 -9.12
C LEU A 450 4.58 -13.75 -7.84
N ALA A 451 3.46 -13.07 -7.64
CA ALA A 451 2.56 -13.31 -6.50
C ALA A 451 2.00 -14.74 -6.51
N ALA A 452 1.49 -15.20 -7.65
CA ALA A 452 0.99 -16.55 -7.83
C ALA A 452 2.08 -17.59 -7.53
N PHE A 453 3.27 -17.42 -8.12
CA PHE A 453 4.41 -18.31 -7.91
C PHE A 453 4.72 -18.49 -6.42
N TRP A 454 4.85 -17.38 -5.67
CA TRP A 454 5.20 -17.43 -4.25
C TRP A 454 4.09 -17.98 -3.38
N ILE A 455 2.82 -17.69 -3.67
CA ILE A 455 1.69 -18.29 -2.94
C ILE A 455 1.66 -19.81 -3.14
N GLU A 456 1.77 -20.27 -4.38
CA GLU A 456 1.80 -21.70 -4.64
C GLU A 456 3.10 -22.36 -4.14
N HIS A 457 4.21 -21.62 -4.11
CA HIS A 457 5.46 -22.09 -3.48
C HIS A 457 5.22 -22.40 -2.01
N VAL A 458 4.50 -21.53 -1.31
CA VAL A 458 4.12 -21.77 0.08
C VAL A 458 3.20 -22.99 0.20
N LEU A 459 2.23 -23.15 -0.71
CA LEU A 459 1.37 -24.33 -0.71
C LEU A 459 2.17 -25.64 -0.92
N ARG A 460 3.17 -25.63 -1.81
CA ARG A 460 3.99 -26.80 -2.16
C ARG A 460 5.02 -27.20 -1.11
N ASN A 461 5.50 -26.27 -0.28
CA ASN A 461 6.60 -26.51 0.65
C ASN A 461 6.17 -26.28 2.11
N ASP A 462 6.67 -27.08 3.05
CA ASP A 462 6.29 -26.94 4.46
C ASP A 462 7.29 -26.08 5.26
N ASP A 463 8.58 -26.18 4.92
CA ASP A 463 9.63 -25.39 5.56
C ASP A 463 9.99 -24.14 4.75
N HIS A 464 10.00 -22.99 5.41
CA HIS A 464 10.34 -21.68 4.87
C HIS A 464 11.34 -20.93 5.75
N GLN A 465 11.91 -21.58 6.77
CA GLN A 465 12.83 -20.93 7.71
C GLN A 465 14.10 -20.41 6.99
N TYR A 466 14.48 -21.03 5.87
CA TYR A 466 15.60 -20.61 5.04
C TYR A 466 15.43 -19.20 4.41
N LEU A 467 14.20 -18.67 4.36
CA LEU A 467 13.93 -17.30 3.88
C LEU A 467 14.03 -16.26 5.00
N LYS A 468 14.07 -16.70 6.27
CA LYS A 468 14.03 -15.82 7.44
C LYS A 468 15.45 -15.57 7.93
N PRO A 469 15.92 -14.31 7.88
CA PRO A 469 17.25 -13.99 8.36
C PRO A 469 17.27 -14.07 9.91
N PRO A 470 18.42 -14.38 10.55
CA PRO A 470 18.55 -14.48 12.01
C PRO A 470 18.01 -13.26 12.76
N GLU A 471 18.08 -12.09 12.15
CA GLU A 471 17.59 -10.80 12.62
C GLU A 471 16.09 -10.81 12.93
N THR A 472 15.33 -11.71 12.28
CA THR A 472 13.90 -11.94 12.53
C THR A 472 13.61 -12.49 13.92
N PHE A 473 14.60 -13.14 14.54
CA PHE A 473 14.51 -13.74 15.87
C PHE A 473 15.11 -12.86 16.96
N LEU A 474 15.71 -11.72 16.59
CA LEU A 474 16.21 -10.76 17.56
C LEU A 474 15.05 -10.12 18.32
N SER A 475 15.25 -9.93 19.62
CA SER A 475 14.39 -9.05 20.39
C SER A 475 14.50 -7.63 19.84
N THR A 476 13.47 -6.82 20.02
CA THR A 476 13.53 -5.48 19.46
C THR A 476 14.63 -4.63 20.09
N LEU A 477 14.98 -4.88 21.36
CA LEU A 477 16.13 -4.24 21.99
C LEU A 477 17.42 -4.52 21.22
N GLU A 478 17.64 -5.75 20.76
CA GLU A 478 18.80 -6.13 19.94
C GLU A 478 18.84 -5.44 18.58
N LEU A 479 17.68 -5.27 17.93
CA LEU A 479 17.57 -4.48 16.70
C LEU A 479 17.94 -3.01 16.94
N PHE A 480 17.55 -2.43 18.07
CA PHE A 480 17.93 -1.05 18.44
C PHE A 480 19.42 -0.90 18.81
N PHE A 481 20.06 -1.96 19.34
CA PHE A 481 21.45 -1.89 19.78
C PHE A 481 22.44 -1.64 18.65
N PHE A 482 22.13 -1.96 17.40
CA PHE A 482 23.01 -1.67 16.26
C PHE A 482 23.17 -0.16 16.03
N ASP A 483 22.05 0.57 16.11
CA ASP A 483 22.02 2.03 16.01
C ASP A 483 22.54 2.70 17.29
N LEU A 484 22.28 2.12 18.48
CA LEU A 484 22.79 2.63 19.76
C LEU A 484 24.32 2.50 19.88
N LYS A 485 24.94 1.41 19.38
CA LYS A 485 26.41 1.26 19.31
C LYS A 485 27.04 2.38 18.48
N THR A 486 26.37 2.79 17.40
CA THR A 486 26.82 3.90 16.56
C THR A 486 26.74 5.23 17.34
N ILE A 487 25.64 5.50 18.04
CA ILE A 487 25.48 6.70 18.86
C ILE A 487 26.50 6.72 20.02
N LEU A 488 26.65 5.61 20.75
CA LEU A 488 27.61 5.48 21.84
C LEU A 488 29.05 5.64 21.34
N GLY A 489 29.37 5.10 20.18
CA GLY A 489 30.67 5.29 19.52
C GLY A 489 30.95 6.76 19.19
N ILE A 490 29.96 7.49 18.68
CA ILE A 490 30.07 8.93 18.41
C ILE A 490 30.28 9.72 19.71
N VAL A 491 29.47 9.45 20.74
CA VAL A 491 29.58 10.12 22.05
C VAL A 491 30.94 9.85 22.69
N LEU A 492 31.42 8.60 22.67
CA LEU A 492 32.74 8.23 23.16
C LEU A 492 33.85 8.93 22.37
N GLY A 493 33.74 9.00 21.04
CA GLY A 493 34.66 9.71 20.16
C GLY A 493 34.73 11.21 20.48
N LEU A 494 33.58 11.86 20.68
CA LEU A 494 33.50 13.28 21.07
C LEU A 494 34.12 13.54 22.44
N MET A 495 33.91 12.65 23.41
CA MET A 495 34.55 12.74 24.73
C MET A 495 36.08 12.62 24.62
N ILE A 496 36.59 11.66 23.84
CA ILE A 496 38.03 11.48 23.61
C ILE A 496 38.62 12.72 22.91
N ALA A 497 37.95 13.26 21.89
CA ALA A 497 38.39 14.45 21.17
C ALA A 497 38.43 15.70 22.09
N SER A 498 37.42 15.89 22.94
CA SER A 498 37.37 16.97 23.93
C SER A 498 38.53 16.86 24.94
N LEU A 499 38.77 15.66 25.47
CA LEU A 499 39.88 15.38 26.39
C LEU A 499 41.24 15.62 25.72
N ALA A 500 41.43 15.16 24.48
CA ALA A 500 42.64 15.41 23.71
C ALA A 500 42.87 16.91 23.48
N THR A 501 41.83 17.66 23.08
CA THR A 501 41.90 19.11 22.86
C THR A 501 42.27 19.85 24.14
N SER A 502 41.66 19.47 25.27
CA SER A 502 42.00 19.98 26.60
C SER A 502 43.46 19.70 26.98
N PHE A 503 43.96 18.49 26.70
CA PHE A 503 45.34 18.11 26.95
C PHE A 503 46.33 18.90 26.08
N PHE A 504 46.07 19.05 24.77
CA PHE A 504 46.89 19.85 23.87
C PHE A 504 46.90 21.34 24.26
N ASN A 505 45.76 21.90 24.65
CA ASN A 505 45.66 23.28 25.13
C ASN A 505 46.45 23.49 26.43
N ARG A 506 46.38 22.55 27.39
CA ARG A 506 47.21 22.57 28.61
C ARG A 506 48.71 22.49 28.29
N LYS A 507 49.10 21.66 27.31
CA LYS A 507 50.51 21.54 26.88
C LYS A 507 51.01 22.81 26.20
N LYS A 508 50.17 23.47 25.38
CA LYS A 508 50.48 24.76 24.74
C LYS A 508 50.60 25.89 25.77
N GLN A 509 49.71 25.95 26.77
CA GLN A 509 49.81 26.91 27.88
C GLN A 509 51.07 26.69 28.73
N LYS A 510 51.47 25.44 28.99
CA LYS A 510 52.74 25.16 29.70
C LYS A 510 53.96 25.62 28.89
N LYS A 511 53.97 25.41 27.56
CA LYS A 511 55.04 25.93 26.68
C LYS A 511 55.10 27.46 26.65
N LEU A 512 53.96 28.14 26.67
CA LEU A 512 53.89 29.62 26.72
C LEU A 512 54.31 30.21 28.07
N LYS A 513 54.37 29.41 29.14
CA LYS A 513 54.87 29.82 30.47
C LYS A 513 56.35 29.50 30.69
N THR A 514 56.98 28.76 29.77
CA THR A 514 58.38 28.31 29.87
C THR A 514 59.30 28.98 28.85
N ASN A 515 58.72 29.80 27.96
CA ASN A 515 59.40 30.84 27.19
C ASN A 515 58.97 32.20 27.74
#